data_AF-A0A2V5MCF5-F1
#
_entry.id   AF-A0A2V5MCF5-F1
#
_cell.length_a   1.000
_cell.length_b   1.000
_cell.length_c   1.000
_cell.angle_alpha   90.00
_cell.angle_beta   90.00
_cell.angle_gamma   90.00
#
_symmetry.space_group_name_H-M   'P 1'
#
loop_
_entity.id
_entity.type
_entity.pdbx_description
1 polymer ?
#
loop_
_entity_poly.entity_id
_entity_poly.type
_entity_poly.pdbx_seq_one_letter_code
_entity_poly.pdbx_strand_id
1 'polypeptide(L)'
;MRINILGSAAGGGLPQWNCACVNCVAARAGKIDPQTQSCIGVNADSEDFRNWWLVNASPDLPRQIENTTRLQPRRDASRNTPIAGVLLTNSDIDHALGLLLLRQQEKPLVVYSTGETRAALAWLDHTLARFCGIEWRKISSDFQRLNGSIEFRAIDLPHSVAFQFLDEASGRLALVAPAVRKLTRELSEAS
;
A
#
# COMPACT_ATOMS: atom_id res chain seq x y z
N MET A 1 -1.65 -7.48 15.30
CA MET A 1 -1.37 -6.77 14.02
C MET A 1 -0.20 -7.42 13.30
N ARG A 2 -0.31 -7.61 11.99
CA ARG A 2 0.79 -8.03 11.12
C ARG A 2 1.06 -6.98 10.05
N ILE A 3 2.34 -6.78 9.79
CA ILE A 3 2.84 -5.88 8.73
C ILE A 3 3.76 -6.72 7.85
N ASN A 4 3.53 -6.69 6.54
CA ASN A 4 4.35 -7.38 5.56
C ASN A 4 4.91 -6.37 4.57
N ILE A 5 6.24 -6.31 4.45
CA ILE A 5 6.90 -5.44 3.45
C ILE A 5 6.85 -6.19 2.12
N LEU A 6 6.05 -5.68 1.18
CA LEU A 6 5.87 -6.28 -0.15
C LEU A 6 6.91 -5.78 -1.14
N GLY A 7 7.34 -4.54 -0.98
CA GLY A 7 8.44 -3.92 -1.68
C GLY A 7 9.03 -2.78 -0.85
N SER A 8 10.32 -2.54 -1.03
CA SER A 8 11.11 -1.61 -0.22
C SER A 8 11.96 -0.65 -1.05
N ALA A 9 11.99 -0.83 -2.38
CA ALA A 9 12.70 0.10 -3.25
C ALA A 9 11.87 1.37 -3.49
N ALA A 10 12.54 2.48 -3.79
CA ALA A 10 11.90 3.66 -4.35
C ALA A 10 11.37 3.38 -5.77
N GLY A 11 10.75 4.41 -6.37
CA GLY A 11 10.28 4.35 -7.77
C GLY A 11 11.33 3.79 -8.73
N GLY A 12 10.89 2.89 -9.60
CA GLY A 12 11.73 2.19 -10.57
C GLY A 12 12.31 0.85 -10.11
N GLY A 13 12.33 0.56 -8.79
CA GLY A 13 12.78 -0.72 -8.25
C GLY A 13 14.29 -0.96 -8.33
N LEU A 14 14.72 -2.18 -7.98
CA LEU A 14 16.10 -2.65 -8.10
C LEU A 14 16.12 -4.06 -8.70
N PRO A 15 16.72 -4.28 -9.88
CA PRO A 15 17.29 -3.28 -10.78
C PRO A 15 16.20 -2.42 -11.46
N GLN A 16 16.46 -1.12 -11.59
CA GLN A 16 15.62 -0.27 -12.44
C GLN A 16 15.88 -0.56 -13.92
N TRP A 17 14.80 -0.64 -14.70
CA TRP A 17 14.79 -1.15 -16.08
C TRP A 17 15.88 -0.54 -16.99
N ASN A 18 16.09 0.78 -16.89
CA ASN A 18 17.06 1.55 -17.69
C ASN A 18 18.33 1.98 -16.94
N CYS A 19 18.58 1.45 -15.74
CA CYS A 19 19.71 1.87 -14.92
C CYS A 19 20.89 0.89 -15.00
N ALA A 20 22.10 1.40 -15.21
CA ALA A 20 23.36 0.63 -15.24
C ALA A 20 24.31 0.97 -14.07
N CYS A 21 23.81 1.56 -12.98
CA CYS A 21 24.63 1.80 -11.79
C CYS A 21 25.12 0.49 -11.16
N VAL A 22 26.13 0.58 -10.30
CA VAL A 22 26.76 -0.58 -9.66
C VAL A 22 25.75 -1.51 -8.98
N ASN A 23 24.73 -0.97 -8.31
CA ASN A 23 23.71 -1.77 -7.63
C ASN A 23 22.79 -2.50 -8.62
N CYS A 24 22.37 -1.83 -9.70
CA CYS A 24 21.53 -2.46 -10.72
C CYS A 24 22.29 -3.53 -11.51
N VAL A 25 23.57 -3.31 -11.80
CA VAL A 25 24.44 -4.34 -12.41
C VAL A 25 24.64 -5.52 -11.46
N ALA A 26 24.89 -5.26 -10.18
CA ALA A 26 25.02 -6.31 -9.17
C ALA A 26 23.73 -7.13 -9.00
N ALA A 27 22.56 -6.47 -8.97
CA ALA A 27 21.27 -7.14 -8.89
C ALA A 27 20.98 -8.01 -10.13
N ARG A 28 21.28 -7.51 -11.34
CA ARG A 28 21.18 -8.32 -12.57
C ARG A 28 22.15 -9.51 -12.57
N ALA A 29 23.31 -9.37 -11.95
CA ALA A 29 24.28 -10.44 -11.78
C ALA A 29 23.95 -11.40 -10.61
N GLY A 30 22.82 -11.22 -9.91
CA GLY A 30 22.42 -12.05 -8.78
C GLY A 30 23.28 -11.86 -7.53
N LYS A 31 24.05 -10.78 -7.43
CA LYS A 31 24.90 -10.47 -6.27
C LYS A 31 24.15 -9.73 -5.16
N ILE A 32 23.03 -9.12 -5.49
CA ILE A 32 22.12 -8.41 -4.58
C ILE A 32 20.71 -8.86 -4.96
N ASP A 33 19.85 -9.10 -3.96
CA ASP A 33 18.47 -9.49 -4.22
C ASP A 33 17.69 -8.35 -4.90
N PRO A 34 16.86 -8.66 -5.91
CA PRO A 34 16.00 -7.67 -6.53
C PRO A 34 14.94 -7.17 -5.56
N GLN A 35 14.60 -5.88 -5.65
CA GLN A 35 13.59 -5.23 -4.81
C GLN A 35 12.50 -4.58 -5.67
N THR A 36 11.25 -4.85 -5.31
CA THR A 36 10.06 -4.20 -5.88
C THR A 36 9.81 -2.86 -5.19
N GLN A 37 9.03 -2.01 -5.85
CA GLN A 37 8.68 -0.67 -5.37
C GLN A 37 7.86 -0.69 -4.06
N SER A 38 8.00 0.37 -3.27
CA SER A 38 7.42 0.57 -1.94
C SER A 38 5.94 0.17 -1.86
N CYS A 39 5.65 -0.87 -1.09
CA CYS A 39 4.30 -1.33 -0.81
C CYS A 39 4.31 -2.19 0.47
N ILE A 40 3.32 -2.00 1.33
CA ILE A 40 3.20 -2.73 2.60
C ILE A 40 1.80 -3.32 2.71
N GLY A 41 1.68 -4.54 3.21
CA GLY A 41 0.41 -5.13 3.62
C GLY A 41 0.22 -5.05 5.14
N VAL A 42 -0.97 -4.64 5.58
CA VAL A 42 -1.38 -4.59 6.99
C VAL A 42 -2.58 -5.50 7.21
N ASN A 43 -2.55 -6.29 8.28
CA ASN A 43 -3.66 -7.18 8.64
C ASN A 43 -3.89 -7.22 10.17
N ALA A 44 -5.15 -7.26 10.55
CA ALA A 44 -5.61 -7.52 11.91
C ALA A 44 -5.38 -8.99 12.25
N ASP A 45 -4.13 -9.37 12.54
CA ASP A 45 -3.62 -10.71 12.93
C ASP A 45 -4.71 -11.72 13.32
N SER A 46 -5.40 -12.24 12.31
CA SER A 46 -6.54 -13.13 12.45
C SER A 46 -6.12 -14.47 11.88
N GLU A 47 -6.61 -15.55 12.49
CA GLU A 47 -6.33 -16.92 12.03
C GLU A 47 -6.67 -17.09 10.54
N ASP A 48 -7.67 -16.33 10.10
CA ASP A 48 -8.14 -16.33 8.74
C ASP A 48 -7.32 -15.48 7.77
N PHE A 49 -6.35 -14.64 8.16
CA PHE A 49 -5.57 -13.79 7.22
C PHE A 49 -6.39 -13.11 6.11
N ARG A 50 -7.69 -12.88 6.36
CA ARG A 50 -8.61 -12.22 5.44
C ARG A 50 -8.45 -10.72 5.67
N ASN A 51 -8.70 -9.92 4.64
CA ASN A 51 -8.71 -8.46 4.71
C ASN A 51 -7.31 -7.86 4.96
N TRP A 52 -6.41 -8.07 4.01
CA TRP A 52 -5.16 -7.30 3.92
C TRP A 52 -5.44 -5.93 3.33
N TRP A 53 -4.94 -4.90 4.00
CA TRP A 53 -4.96 -3.53 3.52
C TRP A 53 -3.57 -3.16 3.02
N LEU A 54 -3.49 -2.62 1.83
CA LEU A 54 -2.21 -2.19 1.27
C LEU A 54 -1.94 -0.74 1.65
N VAL A 55 -0.71 -0.40 2.02
CA VAL A 55 -0.22 0.98 2.02
C VAL A 55 0.55 1.17 0.73
N ASN A 56 0.02 2.06 -0.12
CA ASN A 56 0.36 2.21 -1.54
C ASN A 56 0.09 0.94 -2.36
N ALA A 57 -0.08 1.11 -3.67
CA ALA A 57 -0.25 0.03 -4.64
C ALA A 57 0.73 0.25 -5.81
N SER A 58 1.87 -0.42 -5.74
CA SER A 58 2.96 -0.20 -6.70
C SER A 58 2.70 -0.83 -8.08
N PRO A 59 3.41 -0.41 -9.14
CA PRO A 59 3.38 -1.11 -10.43
C PRO A 59 3.81 -2.59 -10.36
N ASP A 60 4.56 -2.98 -9.32
CA ASP A 60 5.05 -4.34 -9.12
C ASP A 60 4.02 -5.26 -8.43
N LEU A 61 2.80 -4.76 -8.16
CA LEU A 61 1.81 -5.42 -7.32
C LEU A 61 1.50 -6.89 -7.72
N PRO A 62 1.36 -7.26 -9.02
CA PRO A 62 1.17 -8.66 -9.39
C PRO A 62 2.31 -9.56 -8.90
N ARG A 63 3.57 -9.13 -9.04
CA ARG A 63 4.73 -9.87 -8.54
C ARG A 63 4.75 -9.92 -7.01
N GLN A 64 4.36 -8.83 -6.36
CA GLN A 64 4.27 -8.75 -4.90
C GLN A 64 3.22 -9.71 -4.34
N ILE A 65 2.07 -9.86 -5.02
CA ILE A 65 1.03 -10.82 -4.69
C ILE A 65 1.54 -12.25 -4.87
N GLU A 66 2.14 -12.58 -6.01
CA GLU A 66 2.62 -13.94 -6.27
C GLU A 66 3.76 -14.38 -5.34
N ASN A 67 4.59 -13.44 -4.91
CA ASN A 67 5.64 -13.71 -3.92
C ASN A 67 5.12 -13.75 -2.47
N THR A 68 3.86 -13.42 -2.24
CA THR A 68 3.26 -13.36 -0.91
C THR A 68 2.02 -14.25 -0.84
N THR A 69 2.19 -15.51 -0.43
CA THR A 69 1.10 -16.50 -0.37
C THR A 69 -0.13 -16.03 0.40
N ARG A 70 0.02 -15.16 1.41
CA ARG A 70 -1.08 -14.59 2.19
C ARG A 70 -1.95 -13.59 1.41
N LEU A 71 -1.45 -13.06 0.29
CA LEU A 71 -2.17 -12.17 -0.62
C LEU A 71 -2.77 -12.90 -1.82
N GLN A 72 -2.45 -14.17 -2.03
CA GLN A 72 -3.00 -14.97 -3.11
C GLN A 72 -4.46 -15.39 -2.84
N PRO A 73 -5.25 -15.67 -3.90
CA PRO A 73 -6.58 -16.24 -3.75
C PRO A 73 -6.56 -17.56 -2.96
N ARG A 74 -7.60 -17.76 -2.15
CA ARG A 74 -7.87 -19.01 -1.45
C ARG A 74 -8.47 -20.05 -2.39
N ARG A 75 -8.31 -21.33 -2.04
CA ARG A 75 -8.85 -22.45 -2.82
C ARG A 75 -10.34 -22.74 -2.55
N ASP A 76 -11.02 -21.90 -1.78
CA ASP A 76 -12.45 -22.00 -1.47
C ASP A 76 -13.34 -21.40 -2.58
N ALA A 77 -12.77 -20.65 -3.52
CA ALA A 77 -13.47 -20.16 -4.72
C ALA A 77 -12.52 -20.05 -5.93
N SER A 78 -13.06 -20.11 -7.15
CA SER A 78 -12.27 -19.98 -8.39
C SER A 78 -11.71 -18.57 -8.61
N ARG A 79 -12.38 -17.54 -8.06
CA ARG A 79 -11.94 -16.15 -8.03
C ARG A 79 -12.26 -15.57 -6.66
N ASN A 80 -11.23 -15.06 -5.98
CA ASN A 80 -11.35 -14.29 -4.74
C ASN A 80 -10.03 -13.56 -4.50
N THR A 81 -10.00 -12.69 -3.50
CA THR A 81 -8.80 -12.00 -3.06
C THR A 81 -8.89 -11.71 -1.57
N PRO A 82 -7.77 -11.83 -0.83
CA PRO A 82 -7.72 -11.40 0.56
C PRO A 82 -7.48 -9.89 0.70
N ILE A 83 -7.20 -9.15 -0.40
CA ILE A 83 -6.95 -7.70 -0.39
C ILE A 83 -8.28 -6.95 -0.26
N ALA A 84 -8.44 -6.20 0.84
CA ALA A 84 -9.65 -5.44 1.15
C ALA A 84 -9.66 -4.03 0.55
N GLY A 85 -8.49 -3.42 0.35
CA GLY A 85 -8.38 -2.06 -0.17
C GLY A 85 -6.98 -1.49 0.00
N VAL A 86 -6.84 -0.20 -0.31
CA VAL A 86 -5.55 0.51 -0.34
C VAL A 86 -5.64 1.83 0.43
N LEU A 87 -4.60 2.17 1.18
CA LEU A 87 -4.36 3.48 1.77
C LEU A 87 -3.23 4.14 0.96
N LEU A 88 -3.50 5.26 0.31
CA LEU A 88 -2.50 6.00 -0.44
C LEU A 88 -1.84 7.06 0.44
N THR A 89 -0.51 7.07 0.42
CA THR A 89 0.29 8.09 1.11
C THR A 89 0.46 9.38 0.30
N ASN A 90 0.35 9.30 -1.03
CA ASN A 90 0.41 10.43 -1.96
C ASN A 90 -0.17 10.04 -3.33
N SER A 91 -0.03 10.92 -4.33
CA SER A 91 -0.47 10.70 -5.71
C SER A 91 0.63 10.28 -6.68
N ASP A 92 1.80 9.84 -6.18
CA ASP A 92 2.89 9.41 -7.05
C ASP A 92 2.52 8.13 -7.81
N ILE A 93 2.97 8.03 -9.07
CA ILE A 93 2.60 6.92 -9.95
C ILE A 93 3.11 5.57 -9.41
N ASP A 94 4.31 5.56 -8.81
CA ASP A 94 4.90 4.37 -8.18
C ASP A 94 4.15 3.90 -6.93
N HIS A 95 3.24 4.73 -6.38
CA HIS A 95 2.37 4.39 -5.26
C HIS A 95 0.91 4.14 -5.67
N ALA A 96 0.47 4.53 -6.87
CA ALA A 96 -0.94 4.46 -7.27
C ALA A 96 -1.20 3.54 -8.48
N LEU A 97 -0.22 3.27 -9.34
CA LEU A 97 -0.47 2.56 -10.61
C LEU A 97 -0.95 1.12 -10.41
N GLY A 98 -0.60 0.49 -9.30
CA GLY A 98 -1.09 -0.83 -8.91
C GLY A 98 -2.60 -0.91 -8.77
N LEU A 99 -3.30 0.21 -8.57
CA LEU A 99 -4.77 0.26 -8.57
C LEU A 99 -5.37 -0.23 -9.89
N LEU A 100 -4.75 0.08 -11.03
CA LEU A 100 -5.17 -0.41 -12.35
C LEU A 100 -4.99 -1.93 -12.49
N LEU A 101 -4.07 -2.51 -11.72
CA LEU A 101 -3.73 -3.92 -11.73
C LEU A 101 -4.71 -4.75 -10.87
N LEU A 102 -5.55 -4.10 -10.07
CA LEU A 102 -6.62 -4.72 -9.29
C LEU A 102 -8.02 -4.58 -9.92
N ARG A 103 -8.11 -4.13 -11.18
CA ARG A 103 -9.38 -3.81 -11.86
C ARG A 103 -10.38 -4.97 -12.01
N GLN A 104 -9.94 -6.23 -11.85
CA GLN A 104 -10.78 -7.42 -11.98
C GLN A 104 -11.59 -7.75 -10.71
N GLN A 105 -11.51 -6.90 -9.69
CA GLN A 105 -12.32 -7.03 -8.48
C GLN A 105 -13.83 -7.03 -8.79
N GLU A 106 -14.59 -7.83 -8.05
CA GLU A 106 -16.05 -7.89 -8.21
C GLU A 106 -16.76 -6.67 -7.61
N LYS A 107 -16.10 -6.03 -6.63
CA LYS A 107 -16.60 -4.84 -5.93
C LYS A 107 -15.68 -3.65 -6.21
N PRO A 108 -16.17 -2.42 -6.07
CA PRO A 108 -15.34 -1.22 -6.14
C PRO A 108 -14.11 -1.31 -5.23
N LEU A 109 -12.97 -0.87 -5.74
CA LEU A 109 -11.74 -0.79 -4.98
C LEU A 109 -11.88 0.28 -3.90
N VAL A 110 -11.84 -0.11 -2.64
CA VAL A 110 -11.81 0.85 -1.53
C VAL A 110 -10.44 1.50 -1.47
N VAL A 111 -10.39 2.82 -1.62
CA VAL A 111 -9.14 3.60 -1.58
C VAL A 111 -9.27 4.75 -0.58
N TYR A 112 -8.44 4.71 0.46
CA TYR A 112 -8.30 5.81 1.41
C TYR A 112 -7.23 6.79 0.92
N SER A 113 -7.55 8.08 0.87
CA SER A 113 -6.60 9.12 0.46
C SER A 113 -7.00 10.51 0.99
N THR A 114 -6.09 11.47 0.86
CA THR A 114 -6.41 12.90 1.02
C THR A 114 -7.24 13.42 -0.16
N GLY A 115 -7.89 14.58 0.02
CA GLY A 115 -8.62 15.24 -1.06
C GLY A 115 -7.71 15.62 -2.23
N GLU A 116 -6.49 16.09 -1.93
CA GLU A 116 -5.46 16.48 -2.89
C GLU A 116 -4.99 15.27 -3.71
N THR A 117 -4.74 14.15 -3.03
CA THR A 117 -4.34 12.89 -3.68
C THR A 117 -5.42 12.39 -4.61
N ARG A 118 -6.68 12.37 -4.16
CA ARG A 118 -7.82 12.01 -5.01
C ARG A 118 -7.96 12.94 -6.20
N ALA A 119 -7.84 14.25 -6.01
CA ALA A 119 -7.94 15.23 -7.08
C ALA A 119 -6.87 15.02 -8.16
N ALA A 120 -5.62 14.78 -7.76
CA ALA A 120 -4.53 14.46 -8.67
C ALA A 120 -4.74 13.14 -9.43
N LEU A 121 -5.46 12.19 -8.83
CA LEU A 121 -5.74 10.87 -9.38
C LEU A 121 -7.15 10.73 -10.00
N ALA A 122 -7.88 11.83 -10.23
CA ALA A 122 -9.26 11.80 -10.74
C ALA A 122 -9.41 11.11 -12.12
N TRP A 123 -8.31 10.99 -12.87
CA TRP A 123 -8.27 10.23 -14.12
C TRP A 123 -8.47 8.71 -13.91
N LEU A 124 -8.16 8.18 -12.72
CA LEU A 124 -8.42 6.79 -12.37
C LEU A 124 -9.91 6.47 -12.28
N ASP A 125 -10.74 7.42 -11.86
CA ASP A 125 -12.20 7.24 -11.78
C ASP A 125 -12.76 6.87 -13.16
N HIS A 126 -12.36 7.63 -14.19
CA HIS A 126 -12.77 7.41 -15.56
C HIS A 126 -12.21 6.10 -16.12
N THR A 127 -10.96 5.79 -15.79
CA THR A 127 -10.27 4.59 -16.29
C THR A 127 -10.88 3.32 -15.69
N LEU A 128 -11.20 3.32 -14.40
CA LEU A 128 -11.72 2.16 -13.67
C LEU A 128 -13.25 2.04 -13.69
N ALA A 129 -13.98 3.06 -14.14
CA ALA A 129 -15.45 3.02 -14.25
C ALA A 129 -15.99 1.87 -15.11
N ARG A 130 -15.22 1.41 -16.11
CA ARG A 130 -15.58 0.27 -16.97
C ARG A 130 -15.19 -1.10 -16.38
N PHE A 131 -14.54 -1.09 -15.23
CA PHE A 131 -14.06 -2.26 -14.50
C PHE A 131 -14.74 -2.29 -13.11
N CYS A 132 -14.01 -2.59 -12.05
CA CYS A 132 -14.53 -2.60 -10.69
C CYS A 132 -14.96 -1.20 -10.18
N GLY A 133 -14.45 -0.11 -10.75
CA GLY A 133 -14.59 1.23 -10.18
C GLY A 133 -13.75 1.44 -8.91
N ILE A 134 -13.80 2.66 -8.35
CA ILE A 134 -13.14 3.03 -7.08
C ILE A 134 -14.19 3.60 -6.11
N GLU A 135 -14.11 3.18 -4.85
CA GLU A 135 -14.79 3.80 -3.73
C GLU A 135 -13.75 4.60 -2.92
N TRP A 136 -13.72 5.92 -3.12
CA TRP A 136 -12.84 6.80 -2.36
C TRP A 136 -13.35 7.05 -0.95
N ARG A 137 -12.48 6.89 0.04
CA ARG A 137 -12.72 7.21 1.44
C ARG A 137 -11.72 8.24 1.94
N LYS A 138 -12.18 9.14 2.80
CA LYS A 138 -11.31 10.16 3.41
C LYS A 138 -10.46 9.54 4.52
N ILE A 139 -9.27 10.07 4.68
CA ILE A 139 -8.43 9.83 5.85
C ILE A 139 -8.62 10.97 6.87
N SER A 140 -8.38 10.67 8.14
CA SER A 140 -8.52 11.59 9.26
C SER A 140 -7.23 11.65 10.07
N SER A 141 -7.00 12.77 10.75
CA SER A 141 -5.97 12.90 11.78
C SER A 141 -6.35 12.18 13.08
N ASP A 142 -7.63 11.87 13.26
CA ASP A 142 -8.13 11.03 14.35
C ASP A 142 -8.09 9.55 13.96
N PHE A 143 -7.97 8.67 14.95
CA PHE A 143 -8.04 7.22 14.71
C PHE A 143 -9.42 6.84 14.18
N GLN A 144 -9.41 6.11 13.07
CA GLN A 144 -10.57 5.52 12.42
C GLN A 144 -10.36 4.03 12.23
N ARG A 145 -11.43 3.25 12.42
CA ARG A 145 -11.42 1.79 12.26
C ARG A 145 -11.02 1.40 10.83
N LEU A 146 -10.02 0.54 10.70
CA LEU A 146 -9.65 -0.09 9.41
C LEU A 146 -10.38 -1.42 9.23
N ASN A 147 -10.10 -2.38 10.11
CA ASN A 147 -10.74 -3.69 10.18
C ASN A 147 -10.39 -4.42 11.48
N GLY A 148 -11.35 -5.18 12.04
CA GLY A 148 -11.11 -5.93 13.27
C GLY A 148 -10.65 -5.01 14.40
N SER A 149 -9.54 -5.35 15.06
CA SER A 149 -8.92 -4.53 16.10
C SER A 149 -8.02 -3.40 15.59
N ILE A 150 -7.83 -3.27 14.28
CA ILE A 150 -6.92 -2.29 13.70
C ILE A 150 -7.65 -0.98 13.45
N GLU A 151 -7.09 0.09 14.03
CA GLU A 151 -7.40 1.47 13.72
C GLU A 151 -6.19 2.14 13.06
N PHE A 152 -6.44 3.23 12.35
CA PHE A 152 -5.37 4.03 11.77
C PHE A 152 -5.73 5.52 11.79
N ARG A 153 -4.71 6.36 11.76
CA ARG A 153 -4.83 7.79 11.50
C ARG A 153 -3.77 8.24 10.51
N ALA A 154 -4.03 9.35 9.84
CA ALA A 154 -3.07 10.03 8.98
C ALA A 154 -2.30 11.09 9.77
N ILE A 155 -1.01 11.22 9.48
CA ILE A 155 -0.16 12.30 9.95
C ILE A 155 0.29 13.06 8.71
N ASP A 156 -0.09 14.34 8.63
CA ASP A 156 0.22 15.17 7.47
C ASP A 156 1.73 15.44 7.37
N LEU A 157 2.24 15.30 6.15
CA LEU A 157 3.63 15.59 5.81
C LEU A 157 3.67 16.53 4.59
N PRO A 158 4.80 17.22 4.35
CA PRO A 158 4.96 17.99 3.13
C PRO A 158 4.84 17.10 1.87
N HIS A 159 3.70 17.22 1.16
CA HIS A 159 3.35 16.49 -0.07
C HIS A 159 3.03 15.00 0.07
N SER A 160 2.81 14.51 1.29
CA SER A 160 2.43 13.12 1.57
C SER A 160 1.72 13.02 2.91
N VAL A 161 1.31 11.82 3.28
CA VAL A 161 0.90 11.47 4.64
C VAL A 161 1.66 10.24 5.10
N ALA A 162 1.92 10.18 6.40
CA ALA A 162 2.25 8.93 7.09
C ALA A 162 0.99 8.32 7.69
N PHE A 163 0.99 7.01 7.88
CA PHE A 163 -0.07 6.32 8.60
C PHE A 163 0.46 5.77 9.92
N GLN A 164 -0.24 6.09 11.01
CA GLN A 164 -0.03 5.45 12.29
C GLN A 164 -1.16 4.43 12.50
N PHE A 165 -0.81 3.17 12.68
CA PHE A 165 -1.72 2.07 12.95
C PHE A 165 -1.69 1.72 14.43
N LEU A 166 -2.87 1.48 15.00
CA LEU A 166 -3.06 0.99 16.36
C LEU A 166 -3.80 -0.35 16.31
N ASP A 167 -3.27 -1.33 17.01
CA ASP A 167 -3.97 -2.58 17.30
C ASP A 167 -4.56 -2.54 18.70
N GLU A 168 -5.85 -2.22 18.80
CA GLU A 168 -6.51 -2.06 20.10
C GLU A 168 -6.46 -3.33 20.96
N ALA A 169 -6.43 -4.51 20.33
CA ALA A 169 -6.38 -5.77 21.06
C ALA A 169 -5.05 -5.99 21.78
N SER A 170 -3.95 -5.48 21.22
CA SER A 170 -2.60 -5.66 21.78
C SER A 170 -1.97 -4.38 22.32
N GLY A 171 -2.59 -3.22 22.08
CA GLY A 171 -2.02 -1.89 22.36
C GLY A 171 -0.82 -1.53 21.49
N ARG A 172 -0.49 -2.32 20.46
CA ARG A 172 0.71 -2.10 19.63
C ARG A 172 0.46 -1.00 18.60
N LEU A 173 1.46 -0.13 18.45
CA LEU A 173 1.49 0.92 17.44
C LEU A 173 2.50 0.58 16.34
N ALA A 174 2.22 1.04 15.13
CA ALA A 174 3.18 1.04 14.02
C ALA A 174 3.04 2.31 13.19
N LEU A 175 4.17 2.93 12.87
CA LEU A 175 4.24 4.11 12.02
C LEU A 175 4.79 3.74 10.63
N VAL A 176 4.05 4.10 9.59
CA VAL A 176 4.41 3.85 8.19
C VAL A 176 4.52 5.18 7.46
N ALA A 177 5.75 5.58 7.14
CA ALA A 177 6.06 6.85 6.50
C ALA A 177 7.07 6.66 5.34
N PRO A 178 6.65 6.08 4.20
CA PRO A 178 7.55 5.73 3.11
C PRO A 178 8.09 6.94 2.33
N ALA A 179 7.45 8.10 2.45
CA ALA A 179 7.82 9.34 1.76
C ALA A 179 7.91 10.50 2.76
N VAL A 180 9.08 10.70 3.37
CA VAL A 180 9.34 11.77 4.34
C VAL A 180 10.42 12.69 3.80
N ARG A 181 10.04 13.94 3.46
CA ARG A 181 11.00 14.98 3.05
C ARG A 181 11.62 15.71 4.24
N LYS A 182 10.86 15.84 5.33
CA LYS A 182 11.26 16.52 6.55
C LYS A 182 10.62 15.83 7.75
N LEU A 183 11.42 15.58 8.78
CA LEU A 183 10.91 15.08 10.05
C LEU A 183 10.09 16.20 10.73
N THR A 184 8.79 15.98 10.86
CA THR A 184 7.91 16.88 11.63
C THR A 184 7.93 16.50 13.11
N ARG A 185 7.56 17.43 13.99
CA ARG A 185 7.46 17.14 15.43
C ARG A 185 6.46 16.03 15.71
N GLU A 186 5.29 16.11 15.09
CA GLU A 186 4.24 15.10 15.21
C GLU A 186 4.71 13.72 14.73
N LEU A 187 5.42 13.64 13.61
CA LEU A 187 5.99 12.37 13.13
C LEU A 187 7.03 11.80 14.12
N SER A 188 7.81 12.66 14.77
CA SER A 188 8.81 12.26 15.77
C SER A 188 8.18 11.78 17.08
N GLU A 189 7.05 12.36 17.47
CA GLU A 189 6.31 11.97 18.68
C GLU A 189 5.42 10.73 18.45
N ALA A 190 5.20 10.35 17.18
CA ALA A 190 4.37 9.20 16.79
C ALA A 190 5.13 7.86 16.70
N SER A 191 6.47 7.90 16.77
CA SER A 191 7.36 6.72 16.73
C SER A 191 7.58 6.06 18.07
#